data_AF-A0A444JGT9-F1
#
_entry.id   AF-A0A444JGT9-F1
#
_cell.length_a   1.000
_cell.length_b   1.000
_cell.length_c   1.000
_cell.angle_alpha   90.00
_cell.angle_beta   90.00
_cell.angle_gamma   90.00
#
_symmetry.space_group_name_H-M   'P 1'
#
loop_
_entity.id
_entity.type
_entity.pdbx_description
1 polymer ?
#
loop_
_entity_poly.entity_id
_entity_poly.type
_entity_poly.pdbx_seq_one_letter_code
_entity_poly.pdbx_strand_id
1 'polypeptide(L)' 'MRIFVGQGYRLYYVIRDGQIILLLCGGNKSTQERDIKKAKEMLKQSGEQL' A
#
# COMPACT_ATOMS: atom_id res chain seq x y z
N MET A 1 0.22 7.73 3.91
CA MET A 1 0.79 9.06 3.58
C MET A 1 0.34 9.47 2.18
N ARG A 2 -0.15 10.70 1.97
CA ARG A 2 -0.60 11.19 0.65
C ARG A 2 0.35 12.30 0.20
N ILE A 3 1.06 12.09 -0.90
CA ILE A 3 2.01 13.05 -1.46
C ILE A 3 1.26 13.91 -2.50
N PHE A 4 1.34 15.24 -2.36
CA PHE A 4 0.62 16.22 -3.18
C PHE A 4 1.49 16.87 -4.29
N VAL A 5 2.42 16.13 -4.89
CA VAL A 5 3.18 16.57 -6.08
C VAL A 5 2.83 15.67 -7.27
N GLY A 6 2.37 16.27 -8.38
CA GLY A 6 1.96 15.54 -9.60
C GLY A 6 0.68 14.71 -9.44
N GLN A 7 0.47 13.71 -10.31
CA GLN A 7 -0.78 12.95 -10.57
C GLN A 7 -1.41 12.18 -9.37
N GLY A 8 -0.97 12.44 -8.13
CA GLY A 8 -1.58 11.90 -6.91
C GLY A 8 -1.28 10.41 -6.70
N TYR A 9 0.00 10.05 -6.74
CA TYR A 9 0.45 8.68 -6.45
C TYR A 9 0.10 8.27 -5.01
N ARG A 10 -0.37 7.03 -4.84
CA ARG A 10 -0.66 6.41 -3.54
C ARG A 10 0.35 5.30 -3.31
N LEU A 11 1.08 5.39 -2.21
CA LEU A 11 2.00 4.37 -1.75
C LEU A 11 1.38 3.70 -0.52
N TYR A 12 1.34 2.38 -0.53
CA TYR A 12 0.94 1.56 0.60
C TYR A 12 2.20 0.91 1.16
N TYR A 13 2.42 1.04 2.46
CA TYR A 13 3.58 0.46 3.12
C TYR A 13 3.17 0.01 4.52
N VAL A 14 3.97 -0.90 5.08
CA VAL A 14 3.94 -1.23 6.49
C VAL A 14 5.33 -1.07 7.09
N ILE A 15 5.39 -0.91 8.41
CA ILE A 15 6.63 -0.85 9.17
C ILE A 15 6.63 -2.07 10.07
N ARG A 16 7.66 -2.90 9.97
CA ARG A 16 7.85 -4.08 10.81
C ARG A 16 9.31 -4.20 11.19
N ASP A 17 9.60 -4.40 12.47
CA ASP A 17 10.97 -4.57 12.99
C ASP A 17 11.96 -3.47 12.55
N GLY A 18 11.45 -2.24 12.40
CA GLY A 18 12.22 -1.07 11.94
C GLY A 18 12.47 -1.02 10.42
N GLN A 19 11.96 -1.99 9.66
CA GLN A 19 12.05 -2.05 8.21
C GLN A 19 10.76 -1.57 7.53
N ILE A 20 10.89 -0.88 6.41
CA ILE A 20 9.76 -0.43 5.60
C ILE A 20 9.52 -1.48 4.51
N ILE A 21 8.31 -2.05 4.49
CA ILE A 21 7.88 -2.97 3.46
C ILE A 21 6.90 -2.23 2.55
N LEU A 22 7.33 -2.00 1.31
CA LEU A 22 6.53 -1.30 0.31
C LEU A 22 5.63 -2.29 -0.42
N LEU A 23 4.31 -2.07 -0.35
CA LEU A 23 3.33 -2.86 -1.07
C LEU A 23 3.18 -2.26 -2.47
N LEU A 24 3.69 -2.96 -3.48
CA LEU A 24 3.67 -2.57 -4.89
C LEU A 24 2.27 -2.68 -5.54
N CYS A 25 1.21 -2.41 -4.79
CA CYS A 25 -0.13 -2.18 -5.30
C CYS A 25 -0.40 -0.68 -5.33
N GLY A 26 -0.59 -0.13 -6.53
CA GLY A 26 -0.98 1.26 -6.70
C GLY A 26 -1.65 1.46 -8.04
N GLY A 27 -2.73 2.23 -8.04
CA GLY A 27 -3.48 2.60 -9.23
C GLY A 27 -3.99 4.04 -9.14
N ASN A 28 -4.91 4.40 -10.02
CA ASN A 28 -5.50 5.73 -10.06
C ASN A 28 -6.59 5.91 -8.98
N LYS A 29 -7.16 7.12 -8.84
CA LYS A 29 -8.19 7.41 -7.83
C LYS A 29 -9.40 6.46 -7.94
N SER A 30 -9.71 5.98 -9.13
CA SER A 30 -10.86 5.11 -9.42
C SER A 30 -10.65 3.65 -8.97
N THR A 31 -9.40 3.23 -8.73
CA THR A 31 -9.07 1.86 -8.26
C THR A 31 -8.69 1.79 -6.78
N GLN A 32 -8.75 2.91 -6.06
CA GLN A 32 -8.25 3.04 -4.69
C GLN A 32 -8.81 1.97 -3.73
N GLU A 33 -10.10 1.66 -3.78
CA GLU A 33 -10.69 0.64 -2.90
C GLU A 33 -10.18 -0.77 -3.21
N ARG A 34 -10.03 -1.09 -4.51
CA ARG A 34 -9.48 -2.36 -4.97
C ARG A 34 -8.02 -2.51 -4.56
N ASP A 35 -7.25 -1.42 -4.66
CA ASP A 35 -5.84 -1.40 -4.30
C ASP A 35 -5.65 -1.55 -2.78
N ILE A 36 -6.52 -0.95 -1.95
CA ILE A 36 -6.54 -1.18 -0.49
C ILE A 36 -6.80 -2.65 -0.16
N LYS A 37 -7.78 -3.29 -0.85
CA LYS A 37 -8.09 -4.69 -0.61
C LYS A 37 -6.90 -5.60 -0.98
N LYS A 38 -6.27 -5.35 -2.13
CA LYS A 38 -5.06 -6.06 -2.56
C LYS A 38 -3.88 -5.86 -1.61
N ALA A 39 -3.68 -4.65 -1.09
CA ALA A 39 -2.64 -4.37 -0.09
C ALA A 39 -2.82 -5.23 1.17
N LYS A 40 -4.06 -5.34 1.66
CA LYS A 40 -4.41 -6.18 2.82
C LYS A 40 -4.23 -7.68 2.54
N GLU A 41 -4.59 -8.12 1.32
CA GLU A 41 -4.39 -9.51 0.91
C GLU A 41 -2.91 -9.86 0.79
N MET A 42 -2.09 -8.98 0.21
CA MET A 42 -0.64 -9.16 0.12
C MET A 42 0.00 -9.23 1.50
N LEU A 43 -0.37 -8.33 2.42
CA LEU A 43 0.07 -8.38 3.82
C LEU A 43 -0.23 -9.73 4.48
N LYS A 44 -1.44 -10.24 4.28
CA LYS A 44 -1.86 -11.53 4.83
C LYS A 44 -1.07 -12.70 4.21
N GLN A 45 -0.75 -12.62 2.93
CA GLN A 45 0.04 -13.65 2.23
C GLN A 45 1.50 -13.64 2.65
N SER A 46 2.08 -12.46 2.92
CA SER A 46 3.46 -12.34 3.39
C SER A 46 3.65 -12.80 4.85
N GLY A 47 2.60 -13.31 5.51
CA GLY A 47 2.68 -13.79 6.89
C GLY A 47 2.92 -12.65 7.89
N GLU A 48 2.60 -11.43 7.49
CA GLU A 48 2.84 -10.22 8.26
C GLU A 48 1.54 -9.78 8.92
N GLN A 49 1.53 -9.78 10.25
CA GLN A 49 0.45 -9.17 11.04
C GLN A 49 0.78 -7.70 11.32
N LEU A 50 -0.26 -6.86 11.23
CA LEU A 50 -0.21 -5.45 11.65
C LEU A 50 0.01 -5.31 13.15
#